data_AF-A0A3D2FQ12-F1
#
_entry.id   AF-A0A3D2FQ12-F1
#
_cell.length_a   1.000
_cell.length_b   1.000
_cell.length_c   1.000
_cell.angle_alpha   90.00
_cell.angle_beta   90.00
_cell.angle_gamma   90.00
#
_symmetry.space_group_name_H-M   'P 1'
#
loop_
_entity.id
_entity.type
_entity.pdbx_description
1 polymer ?
#
loop_
_entity_poly.entity_id
_entity_poly.type
_entity_poly.pdbx_seq_one_letter_code
_entity_poly.pdbx_strand_id
1 'polypeptide(L)'
;MSQLDCEVCNKTKTFLEAVKCDKCQKSNLFDYSLSFSECPVCGCNHLYRKKDFNQAIGCIIILIGALLVPWTYGVSLIVLSIIDLLLYRRIKDSVECYKCKTEYKNMDVPEEISPFDHHTAELYESRE
;
A
#
# COMPACT_ATOMS: atom_id res chain seq x y z
N MET A 1 -3.07 -13.84 -4.13
CA MET A 1 -3.11 -14.33 -2.73
C MET A 1 -3.07 -13.11 -1.84
N SER A 2 -4.06 -12.92 -0.97
CA SER A 2 -4.14 -11.78 -0.06
C SER A 2 -3.00 -11.85 0.96
N GLN A 3 -2.20 -10.79 1.05
CA GLN A 3 -1.02 -10.72 1.91
C GLN A 3 -1.16 -9.53 2.84
N LEU A 4 -0.61 -9.66 4.04
CA LEU A 4 -0.45 -8.54 4.98
C LEU A 4 1.02 -8.35 5.30
N ASP A 5 1.47 -7.10 5.33
CA ASP A 5 2.77 -6.72 5.84
C ASP A 5 2.57 -6.08 7.21
N CYS A 6 2.95 -6.81 8.26
CA CYS A 6 2.68 -6.41 9.64
C CYS A 6 3.94 -5.81 10.26
N GLU A 7 3.96 -4.48 10.43
CA GLU A 7 5.08 -3.79 11.09
C GLU A 7 5.25 -4.23 12.55
N VAL A 8 4.14 -4.47 13.27
CA VAL A 8 4.16 -4.96 14.67
C VAL A 8 4.86 -6.32 14.82
N CYS A 9 4.68 -7.21 13.84
CA CYS A 9 5.35 -8.51 13.81
C CYS A 9 6.68 -8.50 13.05
N ASN A 10 6.99 -7.40 12.37
CA ASN A 10 8.07 -7.25 11.40
C ASN A 10 8.15 -8.43 10.41
N LYS A 11 6.97 -8.89 9.93
CA LYS A 11 6.85 -10.03 9.01
C LYS A 11 5.68 -9.84 8.05
N THR A 12 5.93 -10.16 6.79
CA THR A 12 4.89 -10.40 5.79
C THR A 12 4.25 -11.76 6.07
N LYS A 13 2.92 -11.79 6.19
CA LYS A 13 2.14 -12.99 6.47
C LYS A 13 1.00 -13.11 5.48
N THR A 14 0.54 -14.34 5.24
CA THR A 14 -0.73 -14.56 4.56
C THR A 14 -1.87 -14.35 5.56
N PHE A 15 -3.08 -13.99 5.10
CA PHE A 15 -4.25 -13.83 5.97
C PHE A 15 -4.46 -15.04 6.91
N LEU A 16 -4.29 -16.25 6.38
CA LEU A 16 -4.39 -17.51 7.13
C LEU A 16 -3.39 -17.62 8.30
N GLU A 17 -2.21 -17.02 8.16
CA GLU A 17 -1.18 -17.01 9.19
C GLU A 17 -1.39 -15.87 10.19
N ALA A 18 -2.01 -14.76 9.77
CA ALA A 18 -2.33 -13.65 10.66
C ALA A 18 -3.53 -13.95 11.58
N VAL A 19 -4.48 -14.76 11.15
CA VAL A 19 -5.57 -15.28 12.03
C VAL A 19 -4.99 -15.99 13.26
N LYS A 20 -3.83 -16.65 13.13
CA LYS A 20 -3.18 -17.40 14.22
C LYS A 20 -2.18 -16.57 15.03
N CYS A 21 -2.15 -15.25 14.84
CA CYS A 21 -1.14 -14.40 15.47
C CYS A 21 -1.61 -13.92 16.85
N ASP A 22 -0.95 -14.38 17.91
CA ASP A 22 -1.21 -13.96 19.30
C ASP A 22 -1.01 -12.46 19.56
N LYS A 23 -0.24 -11.77 18.71
CA LYS A 23 -0.01 -10.32 18.83
C LYS A 23 -1.11 -9.46 18.21
N CYS A 24 -2.02 -10.06 17.44
CA CYS A 24 -3.10 -9.31 16.80
C CYS A 24 -4.27 -9.17 17.78
N GLN A 25 -4.73 -7.95 18.00
CA GLN A 25 -5.78 -7.68 18.98
C GLN A 25 -7.15 -8.24 18.56
N LYS A 26 -7.43 -8.31 17.26
CA LYS A 26 -8.70 -8.78 16.70
C LYS A 26 -8.48 -9.66 15.47
N SER A 27 -7.95 -10.86 15.68
CA SER A 27 -7.71 -11.85 14.62
C SER A 27 -8.98 -12.37 13.94
N ASN A 28 -10.14 -12.20 14.57
CA ASN A 28 -11.46 -12.56 14.05
C ASN A 28 -11.97 -11.66 12.91
N LEU A 29 -11.33 -10.50 12.68
CA LEU A 29 -11.68 -9.58 11.61
C LEU A 29 -11.00 -9.90 10.27
N PHE A 30 -10.06 -10.87 10.25
CA PHE A 30 -9.51 -11.42 9.01
C PHE A 30 -10.54 -12.36 8.33
N ASP A 31 -11.71 -11.84 7.98
CA ASP A 31 -12.64 -12.51 7.08
C ASP A 31 -12.37 -12.08 5.63
N TYR A 32 -12.90 -12.82 4.65
CA TYR A 32 -12.70 -12.57 3.22
C TYR A 32 -13.11 -11.15 2.81
N SER A 33 -14.07 -10.56 3.52
CA SER A 33 -14.45 -9.15 3.45
C SER A 33 -14.09 -8.45 4.76
N LEU A 34 -12.84 -8.01 4.91
CA LEU A 34 -12.46 -7.08 5.97
C LEU A 34 -13.36 -5.84 5.84
N SER A 35 -14.28 -5.66 6.79
CA SER A 35 -14.89 -4.36 6.99
C SER A 35 -13.76 -3.47 7.48
N PHE A 36 -13.19 -2.66 6.60
CA PHE A 36 -12.13 -1.69 6.90
C PHE A 36 -12.58 -0.57 7.85
N SER A 37 -13.56 -0.85 8.71
CA SER A 37 -13.96 -0.05 9.85
C SER A 37 -12.88 -0.02 10.92
N GLU A 38 -12.08 -1.09 11.05
CA GLU A 38 -11.01 -1.15 12.04
C GLU A 38 -9.87 -2.12 11.69
N CYS A 39 -8.68 -1.82 12.19
CA CYS A 39 -7.47 -2.59 11.95
C CYS A 39 -7.45 -3.87 12.83
N PRO A 40 -7.37 -5.09 12.26
CA PRO A 40 -7.31 -6.34 13.03
C PRO A 40 -6.04 -6.50 13.89
N VAL A 41 -4.98 -5.73 13.59
CA VAL A 41 -3.71 -5.81 14.32
C VAL A 41 -3.75 -4.93 15.58
N CYS A 42 -4.14 -3.66 15.46
CA CYS A 42 -4.04 -2.67 16.53
C CYS A 42 -5.39 -2.08 17.01
N GLY A 43 -6.51 -2.48 16.41
CA GLY A 43 -7.85 -1.99 16.75
C GLY A 43 -8.14 -0.53 16.36
N CYS A 44 -7.30 0.08 15.52
CA CYS A 44 -7.48 1.47 15.08
C CYS A 44 -8.56 1.59 13.99
N ASN A 45 -9.45 2.59 14.09
CA ASN A 45 -10.48 2.85 13.08
C ASN A 45 -10.01 3.71 11.90
N HIS A 46 -8.76 4.16 11.91
CA HIS A 46 -8.20 5.00 10.85
C HIS A 46 -7.34 4.13 9.93
N LEU A 47 -7.90 3.85 8.76
CA LEU A 47 -7.30 3.12 7.65
C LEU A 47 -7.38 4.00 6.41
N TYR A 48 -6.36 3.98 5.57
CA TYR A 48 -6.37 4.74 4.32
C TYR A 48 -5.97 3.86 3.14
N ARG A 49 -6.55 4.17 1.98
CA ARG A 49 -6.19 3.51 0.73
C ARG A 49 -4.92 4.16 0.17
N LYS A 50 -3.97 3.31 -0.22
CA LYS A 50 -2.70 3.69 -0.81
C LYS A 50 -2.43 2.83 -2.04
N LYS A 51 -1.90 3.45 -3.09
CA LYS A 51 -1.51 2.71 -4.28
C LYS A 51 -0.20 1.94 -3.98
N ASP A 52 -0.16 0.64 -4.27
CA ASP A 52 1.06 -0.18 -4.10
C ASP A 52 2.08 0.10 -5.21
N PHE A 53 2.53 1.36 -5.32
CA PHE A 53 3.50 1.74 -6.32
C PHE A 53 4.87 1.26 -5.88
N ASN A 54 5.41 0.25 -6.56
CA ASN A 54 6.77 -0.19 -6.34
C ASN A 54 7.74 0.92 -6.81
N GLN A 55 8.28 1.66 -5.85
CA GLN A 55 9.23 2.74 -6.09
C GLN A 55 10.42 2.31 -6.96
N ALA A 56 10.86 1.05 -6.83
CA ALA A 56 11.95 0.53 -7.64
C ALA A 56 11.62 0.51 -9.15
N ILE A 57 10.38 0.21 -9.52
CA ILE A 57 9.95 0.20 -10.92
C ILE A 57 10.00 1.62 -11.49
N GLY A 58 9.46 2.61 -10.76
CA GLY A 58 9.54 4.02 -11.17
C GLY A 58 10.97 4.50 -11.35
N CYS A 59 11.87 4.17 -10.41
CA CYS A 59 13.29 4.51 -10.53
C CYS A 59 13.95 3.90 -11.78
N ILE A 60 13.67 2.63 -12.09
CA ILE A 60 14.21 1.95 -13.27
C ILE A 60 13.73 2.62 -14.56
N ILE A 61 12.44 2.96 -14.65
CA ILE A 61 11.86 3.65 -15.81
C ILE A 61 12.55 5.01 -16.03
N ILE A 62 12.71 5.80 -14.98
CA ILE A 62 13.39 7.11 -15.04
C ILE A 62 14.86 6.95 -15.47
N LEU A 63 15.58 5.97 -14.91
CA LEU A 63 16.98 5.69 -15.25
C LEU A 63 17.15 5.32 -16.74
N ILE A 64 16.31 4.41 -17.23
CA ILE A 64 16.29 4.02 -18.65
C ILE A 64 16.02 5.25 -19.53
N GLY A 65 15.07 6.09 -19.12
CA GLY A 65 14.77 7.34 -19.82
C GLY A 65 15.96 8.26 -19.92
N ALA A 66 16.59 8.56 -18.79
CA ALA A 66 17.76 9.43 -18.71
C ALA A 66 18.91 8.95 -19.61
N LEU A 67 19.18 7.63 -19.65
CA LEU A 67 20.21 7.04 -20.51
C LEU A 67 19.89 7.14 -22.00
N LEU A 68 18.60 7.09 -22.37
CA LEU A 68 18.16 7.14 -23.76
C LEU A 68 17.97 8.58 -24.30
N VAL A 69 17.87 9.59 -23.43
CA VAL A 69 17.72 11.00 -23.84
C VAL A 69 18.77 11.46 -24.86
N PRO A 70 20.09 11.29 -24.64
CA PRO A 70 21.10 11.82 -25.56
C PRO A 70 21.01 11.20 -26.96
N TRP A 71 20.46 9.99 -27.10
CA TRP A 71 20.31 9.32 -28.39
C TRP A 71 18.99 9.65 -29.10
N THR A 72 17.94 9.98 -28.34
CA THR A 72 16.56 10.09 -28.85
C THR A 72 16.03 11.52 -28.88
N TYR A 73 16.86 12.52 -28.57
CA TYR A 73 16.47 13.94 -28.50
C TYR A 73 15.21 14.19 -27.63
N GLY A 74 15.02 13.37 -26.59
CA GLY A 74 13.90 13.50 -25.64
C GLY A 74 12.61 12.76 -26.02
N VAL A 75 12.53 12.10 -27.18
CA VAL A 75 11.36 11.27 -27.55
C VAL A 75 11.16 10.09 -26.58
N SER A 76 12.24 9.56 -26.01
CA SER A 76 12.20 8.52 -24.98
C SER A 76 11.35 8.91 -23.76
N LEU A 77 11.33 10.19 -23.39
CA LEU A 77 10.57 10.68 -22.23
C LEU A 77 9.07 10.59 -22.45
N ILE A 78 8.58 10.88 -23.67
CA ILE A 78 7.15 10.77 -24.00
C ILE A 78 6.72 9.30 -23.90
N VAL A 79 7.50 8.39 -24.49
CA VAL A 79 7.20 6.95 -24.46
C VAL A 79 7.19 6.43 -23.03
N LEU A 80 8.18 6.80 -22.22
CA LEU A 80 8.27 6.36 -20.83
C LEU A 80 7.19 6.98 -19.95
N SER A 81 6.78 8.23 -20.20
CA SER A 81 5.63 8.84 -19.51
C SER A 81 4.32 8.10 -19.79
N ILE A 82 4.11 7.64 -21.02
CA ILE A 82 2.95 6.80 -21.37
C ILE A 82 3.02 5.45 -20.64
N ILE A 83 4.20 4.82 -20.63
CA ILE A 83 4.42 3.55 -19.90
C ILE A 83 4.14 3.74 -18.41
N ASP A 84 4.65 4.81 -17.80
CA ASP A 84 4.44 5.13 -16.40
C ASP A 84 2.95 5.32 -16.09
N LEU A 85 2.21 6.04 -16.95
CA LEU A 85 0.77 6.21 -16.82
C LEU A 85 0.01 4.89 -16.94
N LEU A 86 0.40 4.01 -17.86
CA LEU A 86 -0.18 2.66 -17.97
C LEU A 86 0.11 1.82 -16.72
N LEU A 87 1.32 1.91 -16.18
CA LEU A 87 1.72 1.22 -14.96
C LEU A 87 0.91 1.72 -13.76
N TYR A 88 0.77 3.04 -13.62
CA TYR A 88 -0.02 3.69 -12.58
C TYR A 88 -1.49 3.22 -12.61
N ARG A 89 -2.07 3.05 -13.80
CA ARG A 89 -3.44 2.53 -13.95
C ARG A 89 -3.55 1.04 -13.62
N ARG A 90 -2.48 0.27 -13.83
CA ARG A 90 -2.44 -1.19 -13.60
C ARG A 90 -2.19 -1.57 -12.15
N ILE A 91 -1.54 -0.71 -11.37
CA ILE A 91 -1.23 -0.99 -9.98
C ILE A 91 -2.53 -1.13 -9.19
N LYS A 92 -2.55 -2.14 -8.32
CA LYS A 92 -3.68 -2.43 -7.42
C LYS A 92 -3.60 -1.56 -6.18
N ASP A 93 -4.75 -1.36 -5.58
CA ASP A 93 -4.87 -0.63 -4.33
C ASP A 93 -4.54 -1.54 -3.15
N SER A 94 -3.84 -0.95 -2.20
CA SER A 94 -3.52 -1.51 -0.89
C SER A 94 -4.18 -0.61 0.17
N VAL A 95 -4.33 -1.14 1.38
CA VAL A 95 -4.81 -0.35 2.52
C VAL A 95 -3.73 -0.35 3.60
N GLU A 96 -3.47 0.79 4.21
CA GLU A 96 -2.49 0.91 5.29
C GLU A 96 -3.17 1.49 6.54
N CYS A 97 -2.77 1.02 7.71
CA CYS A 97 -3.24 1.57 8.98
C CYS A 97 -2.35 2.72 9.45
N TYR A 98 -2.95 3.85 9.84
CA TYR A 98 -2.21 5.01 10.36
C TYR A 98 -1.39 4.74 11.63
N LYS A 99 -1.86 3.83 12.49
CA LYS A 99 -1.26 3.59 13.80
C LYS A 99 -0.14 2.58 13.77
N CYS A 100 -0.38 1.42 13.17
CA CYS A 100 0.56 0.29 13.20
C CYS A 100 1.24 0.04 11.86
N LYS A 101 1.03 0.94 10.88
CA LYS A 101 1.61 0.92 9.52
C LYS A 101 1.52 -0.43 8.82
N THR A 102 0.52 -1.22 9.20
CA THR A 102 0.31 -2.54 8.60
C THR A 102 -0.37 -2.35 7.26
N GLU A 103 0.21 -2.94 6.23
CA GLU A 103 -0.25 -2.82 4.85
C GLU A 103 -0.97 -4.10 4.42
N TYR A 104 -2.16 -3.96 3.87
CA TYR A 104 -3.01 -5.03 3.37
C TYR A 104 -3.02 -4.98 1.85
N LYS A 105 -2.49 -6.02 1.21
CA LYS A 105 -2.30 -6.10 -0.24
C LYS A 105 -3.17 -7.20 -0.85
N ASN A 106 -3.43 -7.07 -2.16
CA ASN A 106 -4.11 -8.08 -2.98
C ASN A 106 -5.54 -8.41 -2.51
N MET A 107 -6.27 -7.41 -2.02
CA MET A 107 -7.68 -7.55 -1.64
C MET A 107 -8.53 -6.50 -2.36
N ASP A 108 -9.84 -6.75 -2.41
CA ASP A 108 -10.79 -5.79 -2.96
C ASP A 108 -10.98 -4.67 -1.93
N VAL A 109 -10.50 -3.48 -2.25
CA VAL A 109 -10.57 -2.32 -1.38
C VAL A 109 -11.85 -1.57 -1.70
N PRO A 110 -12.82 -1.47 -0.77
CA PRO A 110 -14.03 -0.72 -1.00
C PRO A 110 -13.68 0.76 -1.23
N GLU A 111 -14.37 1.37 -2.20
CA GLU A 111 -14.15 2.76 -2.59
C GLU A 111 -14.54 3.76 -1.49
N GLU A 112 -15.26 3.29 -0.47
CA GLU A 112 -15.67 4.07 0.71
C GLU A 112 -14.51 4.41 1.66
N ILE A 113 -13.35 3.74 1.53
CA ILE A 113 -12.16 4.09 2.32
C ILE A 113 -11.58 5.41 1.81
N SER A 114 -11.45 6.37 2.72
CA SER A 114 -10.84 7.66 2.44
C SER A 114 -9.39 7.51 1.96
N PRO A 115 -8.95 8.33 1.00
CA PRO A 115 -7.54 8.44 0.65
C PRO A 115 -6.72 8.95 1.84
N PHE A 116 -5.40 8.90 1.70
CA PHE A 116 -4.48 9.41 2.71
C PHE A 116 -4.77 10.88 3.06
N ASP A 117 -5.11 11.11 4.31
CA ASP A 117 -5.25 12.39 4.99
C ASP A 117 -4.02 12.70 5.85
N HIS A 118 -3.39 13.85 5.61
CA HIS A 118 -2.19 14.30 6.31
C HIS A 118 -2.46 14.63 7.78
N HIS A 119 -3.59 15.28 8.08
CA HIS A 119 -3.92 15.67 9.44
C HIS A 119 -4.08 14.45 10.35
N THR A 120 -4.69 13.38 9.84
CA THR A 120 -4.78 12.10 10.53
C THR A 120 -3.39 11.49 10.76
N ALA A 121 -2.48 11.55 9.79
CA ALA A 121 -1.11 11.07 9.96
C ALA A 121 -0.38 11.78 11.10
N GLU A 122 -0.43 13.11 11.12
CA GLU A 122 0.22 13.93 12.15
C GLU A 122 -0.31 13.61 13.56
N LEU A 123 -1.61 13.37 13.70
CA LEU A 123 -2.23 12.98 14.99
C LEU A 123 -1.74 11.64 15.55
N TYR A 124 -1.25 10.74 14.69
CA TYR A 124 -0.70 9.45 15.11
C TYR A 124 0.80 9.55 15.39
N GLU A 125 1.56 10.34 14.61
CA GLU A 125 2.98 10.61 14.90
C GLU A 125 3.17 11.39 16.20
N SER A 126 2.29 12.35 16.49
CA SER A 126 2.39 13.17 17.70
C SER A 126 1.99 12.45 19.00
N ARG A 127 1.46 11.22 18.90
CA ARG A 127 0.93 10.44 20.04
C ARG A 127 1.79 9.24 20.43
N GLU A 128 2.95 9.05 19.79
CA GLU A 128 3.99 8.07 20.15
C GLU A 128 4.92 8.62 21.24
#